data_AF-A0A760MID2-F1
#
_entry.id   AF-A0A760MID2-F1
#
_cell.length_a   1.000
_cell.length_b   1.000
_cell.length_c   1.000
_cell.angle_alpha   90.00
_cell.angle_beta   90.00
_cell.angle_gamma   90.00
#
_symmetry.space_group_name_H-M   'P 1'
#
loop_
_entity.id
_entity.type
_entity.pdbx_description
1 polymer ?
#
loop_
_entity_poly.entity_id
_entity_poly.type
_entity_poly.pdbx_seq_one_letter_code
_entity_poly.pdbx_strand_id
1 'polypeptide(L)'
;MGILKSLFTLGKSFVAQAEEAIDEAQGVRMLEQHIRDAKAELDKAGKSRVDLLARVKLSHDKLNDLRERKASLETRALAAMSKNVDAALLNEVAEEIARLENTILAEEQVLTNLEASRDAVEKAVTATGQRIAQFEQQLEVVKATEAMQLEKVADGRDLDEKLAQAGIGATNKSNAQDVLARLQRQQGE
;
A
#
# COMPACT_ATOMS: atom_id res chain seq x y z
N MET A 1 6.56 -7.23 21.98
CA MET A 1 5.90 -8.21 21.08
C MET A 1 5.69 -7.52 19.74
N GLY A 2 6.46 -7.91 18.72
CA GLY A 2 6.74 -7.08 17.55
C GLY A 2 5.58 -6.93 16.57
N ILE A 3 5.52 -5.74 15.96
CA ILE A 3 4.60 -5.28 14.91
C ILE A 3 4.59 -6.22 13.68
N LEU A 4 5.68 -6.97 13.49
CA LEU A 4 5.81 -8.00 12.46
C LEU A 4 4.93 -9.24 12.75
N LYS A 5 4.72 -9.57 14.03
CA LYS A 5 3.88 -10.69 14.45
C LYS A 5 2.39 -10.34 14.28
N SER A 6 2.00 -9.07 14.46
CA SER A 6 0.64 -8.56 14.21
C SER A 6 0.31 -8.48 12.72
N LEU A 7 1.26 -8.05 11.87
CA LEU A 7 1.08 -8.09 10.41
C LEU A 7 0.93 -9.52 9.86
N PHE A 8 1.68 -10.48 10.41
CA PHE A 8 1.58 -11.89 10.03
C PHE A 8 0.30 -12.57 10.54
N THR A 9 -0.22 -12.16 11.69
CA THR A 9 -1.52 -12.66 12.19
C THR A 9 -2.71 -12.05 11.44
N LEU A 10 -2.62 -10.79 11.01
CA LEU A 10 -3.60 -10.21 10.09
C LEU A 10 -3.68 -10.98 8.77
N GLY A 11 -2.53 -11.37 8.21
CA GLY A 11 -2.48 -12.13 6.94
C GLY A 11 -3.14 -13.52 7.03
N LYS A 12 -3.07 -14.19 8.18
CA LYS A 12 -3.72 -15.51 8.38
C LYS A 12 -5.21 -15.40 8.70
N SER A 13 -5.64 -14.31 9.34
CA SER A 13 -7.06 -14.05 9.63
C SER A 13 -7.87 -13.71 8.38
N PHE A 14 -7.23 -13.23 7.31
CA PHE A 14 -7.91 -12.79 6.09
C PHE A 14 -8.42 -13.94 5.21
N VAL A 15 -7.93 -15.17 5.41
CA VAL A 15 -8.38 -16.36 4.66
C VAL A 15 -9.63 -16.99 5.29
N ALA A 16 -9.94 -16.68 6.55
CA ALA A 16 -11.02 -17.34 7.30
C ALA A 16 -12.36 -16.59 7.32
N GLN A 17 -12.47 -15.38 6.76
CA GLN A 17 -13.68 -14.53 6.87
C GLN A 17 -14.40 -14.25 5.54
N ALA A 18 -14.06 -14.96 4.45
CA ALA A 18 -14.65 -14.73 3.14
C ALA A 18 -15.90 -15.59 2.83
N GLU A 19 -16.59 -16.14 3.83
CA GLU A 19 -17.67 -17.12 3.61
C GLU A 19 -19.10 -16.63 3.89
N GLU A 20 -19.31 -15.40 4.37
CA GLU A 20 -20.68 -14.94 4.69
C GLU A 20 -21.09 -13.74 3.83
N ALA A 21 -22.23 -13.91 3.15
CA ALA A 21 -22.79 -13.01 2.16
C ALA A 21 -22.85 -11.57 2.68
N ILE A 22 -22.04 -10.70 2.08
CA ILE A 22 -22.05 -9.27 2.33
C ILE A 22 -23.25 -8.70 1.60
N ASP A 23 -24.21 -8.18 2.37
CA ASP A 23 -25.20 -7.21 1.91
C ASP A 23 -24.44 -6.09 1.19
N GLU A 24 -24.58 -5.99 -0.14
CA GLU A 24 -23.63 -5.33 -1.07
C GLU A 24 -23.29 -3.88 -0.64
N ALA A 25 -24.29 -3.18 -0.07
CA ALA A 25 -24.18 -1.83 0.48
C ALA A 25 -23.36 -1.70 1.78
N GLN A 26 -23.13 -2.77 2.53
CA GLN A 26 -22.22 -2.78 3.70
C GLN A 26 -20.76 -3.00 3.27
N GLY A 27 -20.52 -3.73 2.19
CA GLY A 27 -19.18 -3.99 1.64
C GLY A 27 -18.49 -2.72 1.14
N VAL A 28 -19.21 -1.87 0.40
CA VAL A 28 -18.71 -0.59 -0.12
C VAL A 28 -18.22 0.32 1.01
N ARG A 29 -19.03 0.49 2.07
CA ARG A 29 -18.68 1.32 3.23
C ARG A 29 -17.47 0.80 3.99
N MET A 30 -17.37 -0.53 4.14
CA MET A 30 -16.22 -1.17 4.77
C MET A 30 -14.94 -0.95 3.96
N LEU A 31 -15.00 -1.15 2.63
CA LEU A 31 -13.88 -0.93 1.72
C LEU A 31 -13.40 0.54 1.75
N GLU A 32 -14.33 1.49 1.73
CA GLU A 32 -14.01 2.91 1.91
C GLU A 32 -13.31 3.21 3.23
N GLN A 33 -13.76 2.60 4.32
CA GLN A 33 -13.12 2.76 5.62
C GLN A 33 -11.71 2.19 5.62
N HIS A 34 -11.52 0.99 5.07
CA HIS A 34 -10.20 0.39 4.91
C HIS A 34 -9.26 1.25 4.06
N ILE A 35 -9.73 1.84 2.97
CA ILE A 35 -8.96 2.78 2.15
C ILE A 35 -8.56 4.01 2.98
N ARG A 36 -9.49 4.60 3.74
CA ARG A 36 -9.21 5.76 4.60
C ARG A 36 -8.15 5.44 5.66
N ASP A 37 -8.29 4.31 6.35
CA ASP A 37 -7.36 3.89 7.39
C ASP A 37 -5.97 3.58 6.80
N ALA A 38 -5.92 2.90 5.66
CA ALA A 38 -4.67 2.62 4.95
C ALA A 38 -3.97 3.90 4.49
N LYS A 39 -4.71 4.91 4.01
CA LYS A 39 -4.15 6.22 3.65
C LYS A 39 -3.58 6.96 4.87
N ALA A 40 -4.29 6.93 6.00
CA ALA A 40 -3.82 7.55 7.23
C ALA A 40 -2.53 6.90 7.74
N GLU A 41 -2.43 5.57 7.64
CA GLU A 41 -1.21 4.86 8.03
C GLU A 41 -0.06 5.08 7.03
N LEU A 42 -0.38 5.17 5.73
CA LEU A 42 0.60 5.52 4.70
C LEU A 42 1.22 6.91 4.92
N ASP A 43 0.42 7.91 5.34
CA ASP A 43 0.91 9.25 5.67
C ASP A 43 1.89 9.23 6.87
N LYS A 44 1.55 8.48 7.93
CA LYS A 44 2.46 8.28 9.08
C LYS A 44 3.75 7.55 8.68
N ALA A 45 3.64 6.53 7.83
CA ALA A 45 4.79 5.80 7.31
C ALA A 45 5.67 6.73 6.44
N GLY A 46 5.07 7.61 5.65
CA GLY A 46 5.77 8.64 4.88
C GLY A 46 6.59 9.60 5.76
N LYS A 47 6.04 10.06 6.88
CA LYS A 47 6.77 10.88 7.85
C LYS A 47 7.94 10.12 8.50
N SER A 48 7.70 8.88 8.94
CA SER A 48 8.72 8.01 9.52
C SER A 48 9.86 7.71 8.53
N ARG A 49 9.53 7.53 7.25
CA ARG A 49 10.49 7.35 6.16
C ARG A 49 11.41 8.55 6.01
N VAL A 50 10.88 9.78 6.07
CA VAL A 50 11.68 11.01 5.98
C VAL A 50 12.64 11.13 7.16
N ASP A 51 12.19 10.84 8.38
CA ASP A 51 13.06 10.82 9.57
C ASP A 51 14.19 9.79 9.44
N LEU A 52 13.87 8.57 8.97
CA LEU A 52 14.85 7.53 8.68
C LEU A 52 15.88 7.96 7.65
N LEU A 53 15.46 8.60 6.55
CA LEU A 53 16.38 9.11 5.53
C LEU A 53 17.33 10.16 6.10
N ALA A 54 16.84 11.06 6.95
CA ALA A 54 17.67 12.05 7.62
C ALA A 54 18.71 11.39 8.54
N ARG A 55 18.32 10.35 9.30
CA ARG A 55 19.23 9.58 10.16
C ARG A 55 20.28 8.80 9.37
N VAL A 56 19.89 8.15 8.28
CA VAL A 56 20.82 7.44 7.37
C VAL A 56 21.85 8.42 6.85
N LYS A 57 21.43 9.59 6.36
CA LYS A 57 22.34 10.63 5.88
C LYS A 57 23.29 11.11 6.98
N LEU A 58 22.77 11.42 8.17
CA LEU A 58 23.59 11.89 9.29
C LEU A 58 24.64 10.84 9.72
N SER A 59 24.26 9.57 9.80
CA SER A 59 25.18 8.47 10.14
C SER A 59 26.24 8.29 9.05
N HIS A 60 25.86 8.38 7.78
CA HIS A 60 26.81 8.35 6.66
C HIS A 60 27.80 9.54 6.69
N ASP A 61 27.32 10.76 6.91
CA ASP A 61 28.16 11.96 7.00
C ASP A 61 29.13 11.86 8.19
N LYS A 62 28.66 11.38 9.36
CA LYS A 62 29.50 11.13 10.54
C LYS A 62 30.60 10.12 10.25
N LEU A 63 30.25 9.04 9.57
CA LEU A 63 31.17 7.96 9.23
C LEU A 63 32.24 8.43 8.21
N ASN A 64 31.87 9.31 7.29
CA ASN A 64 32.82 9.97 6.40
C ASN A 64 33.80 10.88 7.17
N ASP A 65 33.31 11.74 8.08
CA ASP A 65 34.19 12.58 8.92
C ASP A 65 35.17 11.74 9.77
N LEU A 66 34.70 10.63 10.37
CA LEU A 66 35.57 9.73 11.11
C LEU A 66 36.67 9.10 10.23
N ARG A 67 36.31 8.66 9.01
CA ARG A 67 37.26 8.09 8.05
C ARG A 67 38.26 9.13 7.56
N GLU A 68 37.83 10.36 7.30
CA GLU A 68 38.72 11.46 6.92
C GLU A 68 39.72 11.81 8.03
N ARG A 69 39.25 11.89 9.29
CA ARG A 69 40.12 12.11 10.45
C ARG A 69 41.15 10.99 10.59
N LYS A 70 40.71 9.73 10.46
CA LYS A 70 41.60 8.57 10.49
C LYS A 70 42.67 8.67 9.39
N ALA A 71 42.27 8.91 8.15
CA ALA A 71 43.19 9.03 7.02
C ALA A 71 44.19 10.18 7.19
N SER A 72 43.75 11.31 7.78
CA SER A 72 44.64 12.43 8.10
C SER A 72 45.69 12.04 9.15
N LEU A 73 45.29 11.33 10.21
CA LEU A 73 46.21 10.84 11.24
C LEU A 73 47.19 9.82 10.67
N GLU A 74 46.73 8.87 9.86
CA GLU A 74 47.58 7.87 9.19
C GLU A 74 48.64 8.55 8.32
N THR A 75 48.23 9.53 7.50
CA THR A 75 49.15 10.29 6.65
C THR A 75 50.21 11.02 7.47
N ARG A 76 49.80 11.66 8.58
CA ARG A 76 50.72 12.36 9.47
C ARG A 76 51.65 11.40 10.20
N ALA A 77 51.15 10.25 10.65
CA ALA A 77 51.95 9.21 11.30
C ALA A 77 53.04 8.69 10.37
N LEU A 78 52.69 8.36 9.12
CA LEU A 78 53.65 7.91 8.10
C LEU A 78 54.74 8.97 7.84
N ALA A 79 54.33 10.23 7.70
CA ALA A 79 55.28 11.33 7.54
C ALA A 79 56.20 11.51 8.76
N ALA A 80 55.68 11.37 9.98
CA ALA A 80 56.48 11.43 11.21
C ALA A 80 57.47 10.27 11.33
N MET A 81 57.07 9.05 10.94
CA MET A 81 57.94 7.88 10.92
C MET A 81 59.15 8.09 10.00
N SER A 82 58.94 8.66 8.80
CA SER A 82 60.05 8.98 7.87
C SER A 82 61.05 10.00 8.40
N LYS A 83 60.66 10.78 9.42
CA LYS A 83 61.51 11.80 10.05
C LYS A 83 62.14 11.33 11.37
N ASN A 84 62.04 10.04 11.70
CA ASN A 84 62.53 9.45 12.96
C ASN A 84 62.00 10.18 14.21
N VAL A 85 60.72 10.55 14.19
CA VAL A 85 60.03 11.12 15.36
C VAL A 85 59.98 10.10 16.51
N ASP A 86 59.90 10.60 17.75
CA ASP A 86 59.83 9.81 18.98
C ASP A 86 58.78 8.68 18.91
N ALA A 87 59.20 7.47 19.29
CA ALA A 87 58.36 6.28 19.31
C ALA A 87 57.16 6.40 20.27
N ALA A 88 57.30 7.14 21.39
CA ALA A 88 56.20 7.35 22.32
C ALA A 88 55.06 8.16 21.68
N LEU A 89 55.39 9.20 20.90
CA LEU A 89 54.40 10.01 20.19
C LEU A 89 53.72 9.23 19.06
N LEU A 90 54.48 8.38 18.36
CA LEU A 90 53.93 7.49 17.34
C LEU A 90 52.95 6.47 17.94
N ASN A 91 53.24 5.95 19.14
CA ASN A 91 52.33 5.05 19.86
C ASN A 91 51.01 5.74 20.24
N GLU A 92 51.05 7.01 20.69
CA GLU A 92 49.83 7.76 21.00
C GLU A 92 48.94 7.96 19.75
N VAL A 93 49.54 8.28 18.59
CA VAL A 93 48.79 8.38 17.33
C VAL A 93 48.20 7.02 16.92
N ALA A 94 48.94 5.92 17.12
CA ALA A 94 48.45 4.58 16.85
C ALA A 94 47.26 4.20 17.76
N GLU A 95 47.30 4.57 19.03
CA GLU A 95 46.17 4.37 19.97
C GLU A 95 44.93 5.15 19.54
N GLU A 96 45.07 6.40 19.12
CA GLU A 96 43.94 7.21 18.62
C GLU A 96 43.39 6.69 17.28
N ILE A 97 44.24 6.20 16.38
CA ILE A 97 43.78 5.51 15.16
C ILE A 97 42.98 4.25 15.52
N ALA A 98 43.45 3.43 16.46
CA ALA A 98 42.73 2.24 16.91
C ALA A 98 41.37 2.59 17.55
N ARG A 99 41.28 3.69 18.30
CA ARG A 99 39.99 4.20 18.84
C ARG A 99 39.04 4.64 17.73
N LEU A 100 39.54 5.34 16.71
CA LEU A 100 38.74 5.71 15.54
C LEU A 100 38.25 4.49 14.77
N GLU A 101 39.09 3.47 14.56
CA GLU A 101 38.70 2.23 13.88
C GLU A 101 37.57 1.52 14.60
N ASN A 102 37.67 1.36 15.93
CA ASN A 102 36.59 0.79 16.73
C ASN A 102 35.29 1.61 16.64
N THR A 103 35.40 2.94 16.61
CA THR A 103 34.25 3.84 16.45
C THR A 103 33.61 3.72 15.06
N ILE A 104 34.43 3.64 14.01
CA ILE A 104 33.99 3.45 12.62
C ILE A 104 33.23 2.12 12.51
N LEU A 105 33.79 1.02 13.03
CA LEU A 105 33.12 -0.30 13.01
C LEU A 105 31.75 -0.25 13.71
N ALA A 106 31.66 0.42 14.87
CA ALA A 106 30.39 0.58 15.56
C ALA A 106 29.38 1.41 14.75
N GLU A 107 29.82 2.51 14.13
CA GLU A 107 28.96 3.38 13.32
C GLU A 107 28.54 2.69 12.00
N GLU A 108 29.41 1.89 11.39
CA GLU A 108 29.07 1.07 10.21
C GLU A 108 27.93 0.10 10.51
N GLN A 109 27.93 -0.51 11.70
CA GLN A 109 26.86 -1.39 12.14
C GLN A 109 25.55 -0.63 12.36
N VAL A 110 25.62 0.58 12.91
CA VAL A 110 24.46 1.48 13.06
C VAL A 110 23.89 1.86 11.70
N LEU A 111 24.74 2.31 10.77
CA LEU A 111 24.34 2.68 9.41
C LEU A 111 23.66 1.51 8.70
N THR A 112 24.26 0.31 8.75
CA THR A 112 23.69 -0.92 8.18
C THR A 112 22.27 -1.18 8.71
N ASN A 113 22.06 -1.03 10.02
CA ASN A 113 20.74 -1.24 10.63
C ASN A 113 19.72 -0.17 10.22
N LEU A 114 20.15 1.08 10.10
CA LEU A 114 19.31 2.19 9.63
C LEU A 114 18.91 2.00 8.17
N GLU A 115 19.85 1.59 7.31
CA GLU A 115 19.60 1.31 5.89
C GLU A 115 18.63 0.14 5.70
N ALA A 116 18.81 -0.95 6.45
CA ALA A 116 17.87 -2.07 6.44
C ALA A 116 16.46 -1.65 6.88
N SER A 117 16.36 -0.80 7.91
CA SER A 117 15.08 -0.25 8.39
C SER A 117 14.43 0.66 7.34
N ARG A 118 15.22 1.52 6.70
CA ARG A 118 14.80 2.40 5.59
C ARG A 118 14.27 1.59 4.42
N ASP A 119 14.94 0.51 4.03
CA ASP A 119 14.50 -0.36 2.93
C ASP A 119 13.20 -1.10 3.26
N ALA A 120 13.05 -1.57 4.50
CA ALA A 120 11.82 -2.23 4.95
C ALA A 120 10.63 -1.26 4.92
N VAL A 121 10.82 -0.02 5.40
CA VAL A 121 9.78 1.02 5.35
C VAL A 121 9.46 1.39 3.90
N GLU A 122 10.45 1.54 3.02
CA GLU A 122 10.23 1.84 1.60
C GLU A 122 9.32 0.80 0.91
N LYS A 123 9.63 -0.48 1.14
CA LYS A 123 8.86 -1.60 0.61
C LYS A 123 7.44 -1.59 1.14
N ALA A 124 7.27 -1.35 2.44
CA ALA A 124 5.95 -1.30 3.07
C ALA A 124 5.10 -0.13 2.54
N VAL A 125 5.69 1.06 2.40
CA VAL A 125 5.04 2.25 1.82
C VAL A 125 4.61 1.98 0.39
N THR A 126 5.50 1.42 -0.44
CA THR A 126 5.20 1.10 -1.84
C THR A 126 4.08 0.07 -1.97
N ALA A 127 4.16 -1.04 -1.23
CA ALA A 127 3.15 -2.09 -1.25
C ALA A 127 1.78 -1.58 -0.75
N THR A 128 1.77 -0.72 0.26
CA THR A 128 0.54 -0.12 0.80
C THR A 128 -0.08 0.84 -0.22
N GLY A 129 0.73 1.69 -0.87
CA GLY A 129 0.26 2.58 -1.93
C GLY A 129 -0.36 1.82 -3.11
N GLN A 130 0.26 0.72 -3.54
CA GLN A 130 -0.29 -0.14 -4.60
C GLN A 130 -1.63 -0.78 -4.21
N ARG A 131 -1.75 -1.27 -2.97
CA ARG A 131 -3.01 -1.84 -2.47
C ARG A 131 -4.14 -0.81 -2.39
N ILE A 132 -3.84 0.40 -1.92
CA ILE A 132 -4.82 1.49 -1.89
C ILE A 132 -5.34 1.77 -3.30
N ALA A 133 -4.45 1.89 -4.30
CA ALA A 133 -4.86 2.12 -5.68
C ALA A 133 -5.75 1.00 -6.23
N GLN A 134 -5.46 -0.26 -5.91
CA GLN A 134 -6.32 -1.40 -6.29
C GLN A 134 -7.70 -1.33 -5.63
N PHE A 135 -7.76 -1.01 -4.33
CA PHE A 135 -9.03 -0.88 -3.61
C PHE A 135 -9.86 0.30 -4.12
N GLU A 136 -9.23 1.42 -4.49
CA GLU A 136 -9.92 2.56 -5.10
C GLU A 136 -10.54 2.19 -6.45
N GLN A 137 -9.81 1.45 -7.30
CA GLN A 137 -10.35 0.95 -8.57
C GLN A 137 -11.53 -0.01 -8.36
N GLN A 138 -11.42 -0.93 -7.40
CA GLN A 138 -12.52 -1.84 -7.07
C GLN A 138 -13.75 -1.08 -6.59
N LEU A 139 -13.55 -0.07 -5.73
CA LEU A 139 -14.63 0.78 -5.25
C LEU A 139 -15.34 1.53 -6.39
N GLU A 140 -14.59 2.05 -7.35
CA GLU A 140 -15.15 2.74 -8.52
C GLU A 140 -16.03 1.81 -9.37
N VAL A 141 -15.55 0.60 -9.65
CA VAL A 141 -16.30 -0.42 -10.41
C VAL A 141 -17.60 -0.81 -9.69
N VAL A 142 -17.54 -1.03 -8.37
CA VAL A 142 -18.73 -1.39 -7.59
C VAL A 142 -19.74 -0.23 -7.59
N LYS A 143 -19.31 1.01 -7.35
CA LYS A 143 -20.20 2.18 -7.40
C LYS A 143 -20.83 2.42 -8.77
N ALA A 144 -20.07 2.23 -9.84
CA ALA A 144 -20.59 2.35 -11.20
C ALA A 144 -21.63 1.25 -11.50
N THR A 145 -21.39 0.04 -11.00
CA THR A 145 -22.33 -1.09 -11.12
C THR A 145 -23.62 -0.83 -10.35
N GLU A 146 -23.53 -0.35 -9.09
CA GLU A 146 -24.68 0.06 -8.29
C GLU A 146 -25.48 1.17 -8.98
N ALA A 147 -24.81 2.19 -9.53
CA ALA A 147 -25.45 3.28 -10.25
C ALA A 147 -26.21 2.80 -11.51
N MET A 148 -25.61 1.90 -12.29
CA MET A 148 -26.24 1.32 -13.48
C MET A 148 -27.46 0.46 -13.12
N GLN A 149 -27.40 -0.29 -12.02
CA GLN A 149 -28.55 -1.06 -11.54
C GLN A 149 -29.68 -0.14 -11.10
N LEU A 150 -29.38 0.91 -10.34
CA LEU A 150 -30.37 1.92 -9.93
C LEU A 150 -31.00 2.61 -11.13
N GLU A 151 -30.23 2.94 -12.17
CA GLU A 151 -30.74 3.52 -13.41
C GLU A 151 -31.69 2.56 -14.15
N LYS A 152 -31.34 1.28 -14.29
CA LYS A 152 -32.21 0.27 -14.92
C LYS A 152 -33.54 0.08 -14.18
N VAL A 153 -33.50 0.10 -12.84
CA VAL A 153 -34.68 0.03 -12.00
C VAL A 153 -35.51 1.32 -12.10
N ALA A 154 -34.86 2.49 -12.13
CA ALA A 154 -35.53 3.79 -12.21
C ALA A 154 -36.14 4.06 -13.60
N ASP A 155 -35.51 3.60 -14.67
CA ASP A 155 -35.99 3.79 -16.05
C ASP A 155 -37.11 2.81 -16.44
N GLY A 156 -37.63 2.03 -15.48
CA GLY A 156 -38.81 1.17 -15.66
C GLY A 156 -38.58 -0.07 -16.54
N ARG A 157 -37.45 -0.17 -17.24
CA ARG A 157 -37.14 -1.26 -18.17
C ARG A 157 -37.13 -2.64 -17.53
N ASP A 158 -36.71 -2.75 -16.27
CA ASP A 158 -36.79 -4.01 -15.53
C ASP A 158 -38.23 -4.45 -15.25
N LEU A 159 -39.13 -3.47 -15.00
CA LEU A 159 -40.55 -3.74 -14.83
C LEU A 159 -41.16 -4.09 -16.19
N ASP A 160 -40.85 -3.34 -17.25
CA ASP A 160 -41.32 -3.56 -18.62
C ASP A 160 -40.84 -4.90 -19.19
N GLU A 161 -39.60 -5.32 -18.94
CA GLU A 161 -39.09 -6.64 -19.33
C GLU A 161 -39.76 -7.77 -18.54
N LYS A 162 -39.94 -7.64 -17.22
CA LYS A 162 -40.65 -8.64 -16.41
C LYS A 162 -42.12 -8.75 -16.80
N LEU A 163 -42.74 -7.62 -17.09
CA LEU A 163 -44.11 -7.52 -17.59
C LEU A 163 -44.24 -8.13 -18.99
N ALA A 164 -43.30 -7.88 -19.90
CA ALA A 164 -43.25 -8.51 -21.22
C ALA A 164 -43.00 -10.02 -21.15
N GLN A 165 -42.11 -10.49 -20.29
CA GLN A 165 -41.86 -11.93 -20.04
C GLN A 165 -43.07 -12.62 -19.38
N ALA A 166 -43.82 -11.89 -18.55
CA ALA A 166 -45.10 -12.35 -17.97
C ALA A 166 -46.28 -12.21 -18.94
N GLY A 167 -46.08 -11.67 -20.15
CA GLY A 167 -47.11 -11.49 -21.18
C GLY A 167 -48.08 -10.33 -20.91
N ILE A 168 -47.74 -9.40 -20.02
CA ILE A 168 -48.59 -8.27 -19.61
C ILE A 168 -47.92 -6.97 -20.06
N GLY A 169 -48.12 -6.54 -21.31
CA GLY A 169 -47.54 -5.29 -21.81
C GLY A 169 -48.14 -4.92 -23.15
N ALA A 170 -48.70 -3.71 -23.24
CA ALA A 170 -49.50 -3.28 -24.38
C ALA A 170 -48.63 -3.00 -25.63
N THR A 171 -48.51 -3.98 -26.51
CA THR A 171 -48.51 -3.71 -27.96
C THR A 171 -49.90 -4.02 -28.50
N ASN A 172 -50.88 -3.22 -28.07
CA ASN A 172 -52.18 -3.14 -28.72
C ASN A 172 -52.00 -2.53 -30.13
N LYS A 173 -51.60 -3.37 -31.08
CA LYS A 173 -52.29 -3.41 -32.37
C LYS A 173 -53.01 -4.74 -32.40
N SER A 174 -54.20 -4.76 -31.81
CA SER A 174 -55.20 -5.78 -32.11
C SER A 174 -55.39 -5.76 -33.63
N ASN A 175 -54.75 -6.71 -34.30
CA ASN A 175 -54.84 -6.83 -35.75
C ASN A 175 -56.24 -7.31 -36.09
N ALA A 176 -56.79 -6.88 -37.23
CA ALA A 176 -58.15 -7.21 -37.66
C ALA A 176 -58.43 -8.73 -37.65
N GLN A 177 -57.36 -9.54 -37.77
CA GLN A 177 -57.40 -11.00 -37.71
C GLN A 177 -57.78 -11.54 -36.31
N ASP A 178 -57.31 -10.91 -35.22
CA ASP A 178 -57.66 -11.32 -33.85
C ASP A 178 -59.11 -10.98 -33.52
N VAL A 179 -59.60 -9.85 -34.04
CA VAL A 179 -61.00 -9.43 -33.89
C VAL A 179 -61.93 -10.36 -34.68
N LEU A 180 -61.55 -10.75 -35.90
CA LEU A 180 -62.30 -11.72 -36.72
C LEU A 180 -62.37 -13.10 -36.07
N ALA A 181 -61.25 -13.61 -35.55
CA ALA A 181 -61.21 -14.91 -34.88
C ALA A 181 -62.06 -14.93 -33.59
N ARG A 182 -62.23 -13.78 -32.92
CA ARG A 182 -63.11 -13.65 -31.77
C ARG A 182 -64.59 -13.65 -32.15
N LEU A 183 -64.96 -12.93 -33.21
CA LEU A 183 -66.34 -12.85 -33.68
C LEU A 183 -66.84 -14.19 -34.26
N GLN A 184 -65.98 -14.93 -34.95
CA GLN A 184 -66.31 -16.26 -35.47
C GLN A 184 -66.56 -17.28 -34.35
N ARG A 185 -65.83 -17.20 -33.23
CA ARG A 185 -66.08 -18.06 -32.06
C ARG A 185 -67.39 -17.75 -31.35
N GLN A 186 -67.86 -16.50 -31.39
CA GLN A 186 -69.15 -16.10 -30.80
C GLN A 186 -70.38 -16.42 -31.66
N GLN A 187 -70.20 -16.83 -32.93
CA GLN A 187 -71.29 -17.26 -33.81
C GLN A 187 -71.43 -18.79 -33.91
N GLY A 188 -70.61 -19.54 -33.18
CA GLY A 188 -70.58 -21.01 -33.17
C GLY A 188 -71.19 -21.67 -31.92
N GLU A 189 -71.84 -20.90 -31.04
CA GLU A 189 -72.72 -21.37 -29.96
C GLU A 189 -74.15 -20.85 -30.21
#